data_AF-A0A382SYC4-F1
#
_entry.id   AF-A0A382SYC4-F1
#
_cell.length_a   1.000
_cell.length_b   1.000
_cell.length_c   1.000
_cell.angle_alpha   90.00
_cell.angle_beta   90.00
_cell.angle_gamma   90.00
#
_symmetry.space_group_name_H-M   'P 1'
#
loop_
_entity.id
_entity.type
_entity.pdbx_description
1 polymer ?
#
loop_
_entity_poly.entity_id
_entity_poly.type
_entity_poly.pdbx_seq_one_letter_code
_entity_poly.pdbx_strand_id
1 'polypeptide(L)'
;MYYRYDAIVFDFDGTLVSSNEIKTWAFGELYKEHGENIVQQIISYNKEHEGISRFVKFRYWHEDLLGQPYTKEIGKYLSNKYSQLVFDAVVQAPYVGGALEFLIK
;
A
#
# COMPACT_ATOMS: atom_id res chain seq x y z
N MET A 1 -34.70 -9.78 -18.54
CA MET A 1 -34.23 -8.48 -19.04
C MET A 1 -32.71 -8.54 -19.04
N TYR A 2 -32.07 -8.53 -20.22
CA TYR A 2 -30.60 -8.56 -20.30
C TYR A 2 -30.09 -7.13 -20.37
N TYR A 3 -29.17 -6.77 -19.48
CA TYR A 3 -28.45 -5.50 -19.55
C TYR A 3 -27.34 -5.62 -20.59
N ARG A 4 -27.23 -4.64 -21.48
CA ARG A 4 -26.14 -4.49 -22.43
C ARG A 4 -25.33 -3.27 -22.03
N TYR A 5 -24.04 -3.46 -21.81
CA TYR A 5 -23.11 -2.39 -21.46
C TYR A 5 -22.12 -2.21 -22.62
N ASP A 6 -21.81 -0.97 -22.98
CA ASP A 6 -20.81 -0.66 -24.00
C ASP A 6 -19.38 -0.70 -23.44
N ALA A 7 -19.23 -0.50 -22.13
CA ALA A 7 -17.95 -0.57 -21.42
C ALA A 7 -18.14 -0.95 -19.95
N ILE A 8 -17.12 -1.56 -19.36
CA ILE A 8 -17.00 -1.83 -17.93
C ILE A 8 -15.64 -1.29 -17.47
N VAL A 9 -15.62 -0.49 -16.41
CA VAL A 9 -14.39 0.07 -15.83
C VAL A 9 -14.16 -0.61 -14.49
N PHE A 10 -12.99 -1.22 -14.34
CA PHE A 10 -12.58 -1.88 -13.11
C PHE A 10 -11.63 -1.00 -12.32
N ASP A 11 -11.84 -0.95 -11.01
CA ASP A 11 -10.72 -0.70 -10.10
C ASP A 11 -9.77 -1.90 -10.15
N PHE A 12 -8.53 -1.73 -9.69
CA PHE A 12 -7.51 -2.79 -9.70
C PHE A 12 -7.39 -3.49 -8.35
N ASP A 13 -7.08 -2.72 -7.30
CA ASP A 13 -6.77 -3.26 -5.99
C ASP A 13 -8.05 -3.82 -5.32
N GLY A 14 -7.99 -5.06 -4.85
CA GLY A 14 -9.13 -5.74 -4.23
C GLY A 14 -10.29 -6.08 -5.18
N THR A 15 -10.19 -5.67 -6.45
CA THR A 15 -11.19 -5.94 -7.50
C THR A 15 -10.68 -6.98 -8.49
N LEU A 16 -9.49 -6.75 -9.07
CA LEU A 16 -8.86 -7.69 -10.00
C LEU A 16 -7.85 -8.59 -9.30
N VAL A 17 -7.09 -8.03 -8.36
CA VAL A 17 -6.08 -8.75 -7.57
C VAL A 17 -6.31 -8.53 -6.09
N SER A 18 -6.01 -9.54 -5.27
CA SER A 18 -6.18 -9.49 -3.81
C SER A 18 -5.04 -8.70 -3.15
N SER A 19 -5.07 -7.37 -3.26
CA SER A 19 -3.96 -6.47 -2.89
C SER A 19 -4.26 -5.40 -1.83
N ASN A 20 -5.48 -5.35 -1.27
CA ASN A 20 -5.91 -4.27 -0.36
C ASN A 20 -4.94 -4.02 0.82
N GLU A 21 -4.42 -5.10 1.41
CA GLU A 21 -3.54 -4.99 2.58
C GLU A 21 -2.06 -4.78 2.24
N ILE A 22 -1.66 -4.91 0.96
CA ILE A 22 -0.24 -4.88 0.56
C ILE A 22 0.41 -3.53 0.89
N LYS A 23 -0.30 -2.43 0.69
CA LYS A 23 0.20 -1.08 0.99
C LYS A 23 0.45 -0.90 2.49
N THR A 24 -0.49 -1.35 3.31
CA THR A 24 -0.37 -1.33 4.78
C THR A 24 0.78 -2.23 5.24
N TRP A 25 0.88 -3.44 4.71
CA TRP A 25 1.99 -4.36 4.98
C TRP A 25 3.34 -3.75 4.61
N ALA A 26 3.45 -3.13 3.43
CA ALA A 26 4.70 -2.53 2.96
C ALA A 26 5.19 -1.38 3.87
N PHE A 27 4.29 -0.62 4.49
CA PHE A 27 4.69 0.35 5.52
C PHE A 27 5.26 -0.33 6.77
N GLY A 28 4.63 -1.43 7.23
CA GLY A 28 5.15 -2.20 8.36
C GLY A 28 6.54 -2.77 8.06
N GLU A 29 6.72 -3.38 6.89
CA GLU A 29 8.02 -3.93 6.46
C GLU A 29 9.10 -2.85 6.35
N LEU A 30 8.76 -1.66 5.88
CA LEU A 30 9.70 -0.55 5.74
C LEU A 30 10.30 -0.13 7.08
N TYR A 31 9.57 -0.28 8.18
CA TYR A 31 9.97 0.14 9.52
C TYR A 31 10.22 -1.02 10.50
N LYS A 32 10.27 -2.26 10.02
CA LYS A 32 10.41 -3.46 10.87
C LYS A 32 11.62 -3.44 11.80
N GLU A 33 12.71 -2.82 11.37
CA GLU A 33 13.95 -2.73 12.14
C GLU A 33 13.82 -1.85 13.40
N HIS A 34 12.78 -1.02 13.48
CA HIS A 34 12.49 -0.18 14.64
C HIS A 34 11.66 -0.90 15.73
N GLY A 35 11.34 -2.18 15.52
CA GLY A 35 10.65 -3.01 16.50
C GLY A 35 9.12 -3.00 16.38
N GLU A 36 8.50 -4.01 16.97
CA GLU A 36 7.07 -4.31 16.78
C GLU A 36 6.13 -3.17 17.20
N ASN A 37 6.44 -2.46 18.30
CA ASN A 37 5.62 -1.35 18.77
C ASN A 37 5.52 -0.22 17.72
N ILE A 38 6.65 0.17 17.14
CA ILE A 38 6.69 1.19 16.09
C ILE A 38 5.90 0.73 14.86
N VAL A 39 6.09 -0.53 14.44
CA VAL A 39 5.35 -1.09 13.31
C VAL A 39 3.84 -1.05 13.54
N GLN A 40 3.37 -1.41 14.74
CA GLN A 40 1.95 -1.37 15.07
C GLN A 40 1.39 0.06 15.06
N GLN A 41 2.15 1.04 15.57
CA GLN A 41 1.76 2.44 15.54
C GLN A 41 1.66 2.95 14.09
N ILE A 42 2.62 2.58 13.23
CA ILE A 42 2.63 2.94 11.80
C ILE A 42 1.45 2.34 11.05
N ILE A 43 1.16 1.05 11.27
CA ILE A 43 0.03 0.35 10.65
C ILE A 43 -1.29 1.00 11.09
N SER A 44 -1.45 1.27 12.38
CA SER A 44 -2.65 1.90 12.94
C SER A 44 -2.84 3.30 12.37
N TYR A 45 -1.78 4.12 12.38
CA TYR A 45 -1.80 5.45 11.80
C TYR A 45 -2.15 5.42 10.31
N ASN A 46 -1.60 4.47 9.54
CA ASN A 46 -1.90 4.34 8.12
C ASN A 46 -3.38 4.03 7.86
N LYS A 47 -3.98 3.14 8.66
CA LYS A 47 -5.40 2.75 8.55
C LYS A 47 -6.34 3.91 8.90
N GLU A 48 -6.00 4.69 9.92
CA GLU A 48 -6.77 5.88 10.31
C GLU A 48 -6.65 7.02 9.28
N HIS A 49 -5.51 7.10 8.59
CA HIS A 49 -5.16 8.17 7.66
C HIS A 49 -5.01 7.66 6.23
N GLU A 50 -5.93 6.80 5.79
CA GLU A 50 -5.94 6.30 4.42
C GLU A 50 -6.06 7.45 3.41
N GLY A 51 -5.45 7.30 2.23
CA GLY A 51 -5.43 8.36 1.20
C GLY A 51 -4.46 9.53 1.44
N ILE A 52 -3.90 9.70 2.64
CA ILE A 52 -2.85 10.70 2.88
C ILE A 52 -1.55 10.29 2.17
N SER A 53 -0.88 11.29 1.56
CA SER A 53 0.42 11.13 0.91
C SER A 53 1.44 10.43 1.82
N ARG A 54 2.10 9.40 1.29
CA ARG A 54 3.15 8.66 2.01
C ARG A 54 4.28 9.56 2.50
N PHE A 55 4.60 10.67 1.80
CA PHE A 55 5.64 11.59 2.23
C PHE A 55 5.26 12.39 3.48
N VAL A 56 3.97 12.65 3.68
CA VAL A 56 3.45 13.23 4.92
C VAL A 56 3.56 12.21 6.05
N LYS A 57 3.18 10.95 5.77
CA LYS A 57 3.30 9.84 6.73
C LYS A 57 4.75 9.58 7.15
N PHE A 58 5.67 9.50 6.20
CA PHE A 58 7.11 9.32 6.48
C PHE A 58 7.67 10.44 7.35
N ARG A 59 7.29 11.69 7.07
CA ARG A 59 7.73 12.81 7.90
C ARG A 59 7.27 12.65 9.35
N TYR A 60 5.98 12.41 9.54
CA TYR A 60 5.41 12.19 10.88
C TYR A 60 6.08 11.02 11.60
N TRP A 61 6.26 9.88 10.94
CA TRP A 61 6.91 8.73 11.55
C TRP A 61 8.39 8.97 11.87
N HIS A 62 9.11 9.76 11.07
CA HIS A 62 10.48 10.11 11.39
C HIS A 62 10.56 11.12 12.54
N GLU A 63 9.90 12.27 12.39
CA GLU A 63 10.08 13.40 13.29
C GLU A 63 9.36 13.18 14.62
N ASP A 64 8.11 12.71 14.59
CA ASP A 64 7.26 12.61 15.78
C ASP A 64 7.33 11.23 16.44
N LEU A 65 7.41 10.15 15.65
CA LEU A 65 7.40 8.78 16.20
C LEU A 65 8.81 8.27 16.56
N LEU A 66 9.79 8.50 15.69
CA LEU A 66 11.17 8.04 15.88
C LEU A 66 12.10 9.09 16.49
N GLY A 67 11.70 10.37 16.52
CA GLY A 67 12.57 11.47 16.94
C GLY A 67 13.80 11.67 16.04
N GLN A 68 13.68 11.26 14.77
CA GLN A 68 14.75 11.31 13.76
C GLN A 68 14.48 12.42 12.74
N PRO A 69 15.54 13.07 12.20
CA PRO A 69 15.36 14.09 11.19
C PRO A 69 14.78 13.48 9.89
N TYR A 70 13.87 14.22 9.26
CA TYR A 70 13.34 13.86 7.94
C TYR A 70 13.86 14.84 6.87
N THR A 71 14.51 14.30 5.84
CA THR A 71 14.98 15.08 4.68
C THR A 71 14.34 14.61 3.38
N LYS A 72 14.53 15.37 2.30
CA LYS A 72 14.04 14.98 0.97
C LYS A 72 14.71 13.68 0.48
N GLU A 73 15.97 13.49 0.82
CA GLU A 73 16.77 12.30 0.48
C GLU A 73 16.22 11.07 1.20
N ILE A 74 15.91 11.19 2.50
CA ILE A 74 15.24 10.15 3.30
C ILE A 74 13.87 9.83 2.69
N GLY A 75 13.06 10.85 2.42
CA GLY A 75 11.75 10.66 1.80
C GLY A 75 11.81 9.93 0.45
N LYS A 76 12.79 10.29 -0.40
CA LYS A 76 13.02 9.62 -1.68
C LYS A 76 13.46 8.16 -1.50
N TYR A 77 14.39 7.91 -0.58
CA TYR A 77 14.85 6.57 -0.25
C TYR A 77 13.71 5.66 0.21
N LEU A 78 12.93 6.12 1.20
CA LEU A 78 11.78 5.40 1.74
C LEU A 78 10.71 5.17 0.68
N SER A 79 10.41 6.17 -0.14
CA SER A 79 9.43 6.04 -1.22
C SER A 79 9.86 4.99 -2.25
N ASN A 80 11.15 4.93 -2.60
CA ASN A 80 11.66 3.92 -3.54
C ASN A 80 11.56 2.52 -2.95
N LYS A 81 11.97 2.33 -1.69
CA LYS A 81 11.87 1.06 -0.99
C LYS A 81 10.43 0.59 -0.85
N TYR A 82 9.53 1.49 -0.44
CA TYR A 82 8.11 1.21 -0.35
C TYR A 82 7.52 0.80 -1.72
N SER A 83 7.83 1.55 -2.78
CA SER A 83 7.33 1.23 -4.13
C SER A 83 7.81 -0.14 -4.60
N GLN A 84 9.05 -0.52 -4.30
CA GLN A 84 9.57 -1.85 -4.64
C GLN A 84 8.82 -2.95 -3.87
N LEU A 85 8.65 -2.79 -2.55
CA LEU A 85 7.92 -3.75 -1.72
C LEU A 85 6.47 -3.95 -2.21
N VAL A 86 5.76 -2.85 -2.51
CA VAL A 86 4.40 -2.92 -3.03
C VAL A 86 4.38 -3.59 -4.40
N PHE A 87 5.28 -3.22 -5.31
CA PHE A 87 5.33 -3.80 -6.64
C PHE A 87 5.54 -5.32 -6.59
N ASP A 88 6.55 -5.77 -5.85
CA ASP A 88 6.89 -7.19 -5.74
C ASP A 88 5.73 -7.98 -5.14
N ALA A 89 5.08 -7.45 -4.10
CA ALA A 89 3.93 -8.09 -3.48
C ALA A 89 2.69 -8.12 -4.40
N VAL A 90 2.42 -7.05 -5.16
CA VAL A 90 1.30 -7.00 -6.12
C VAL A 90 1.49 -8.00 -7.25
N VAL A 91 2.72 -8.16 -7.76
CA VAL A 91 3.02 -9.16 -8.80
C VAL A 91 2.73 -10.59 -8.32
N GLN A 92 2.88 -10.85 -7.02
CA GLN A 92 2.60 -12.15 -6.41
C GLN A 92 1.15 -12.27 -5.89
N ALA A 93 0.36 -11.20 -5.93
CA ALA A 93 -1.00 -11.21 -5.41
C ALA A 93 -1.90 -12.11 -6.30
N PRO A 94 -2.68 -13.02 -5.71
CA PRO A 94 -3.60 -13.82 -6.50
C PRO A 94 -4.71 -12.95 -7.08
N TYR A 95 -5.26 -13.36 -8.22
CA TYR A 95 -6.49 -12.78 -8.74
C TYR A 95 -7.62 -12.93 -7.71
N VAL A 96 -8.52 -11.95 -7.67
CA VAL A 96 -9.80 -12.12 -6.97
C VAL A 96 -10.57 -13.23 -7.69
N GLY A 97 -11.25 -14.10 -6.94
CA GLY A 97 -11.94 -15.25 -7.51
C GLY A 97 -12.93 -14.84 -8.61
N GLY A 98 -12.78 -15.41 -9.81
CA GLY A 98 -13.62 -15.09 -10.96
C GLY A 98 -13.15 -13.88 -11.78
N ALA A 99 -12.20 -13.07 -11.30
CA ALA A 99 -11.77 -11.84 -11.99
C ALA A 99 -11.03 -12.16 -13.30
N LEU A 100 -10.09 -13.10 -13.27
CA LEU A 100 -9.37 -13.50 -14.49
C LEU A 100 -10.33 -14.13 -15.50
N GLU A 101 -11.22 -15.02 -15.03
CA GLU A 101 -12.23 -15.67 -15.86
C GLU A 101 -13.22 -14.69 -16.48
N PHE A 102 -13.52 -13.58 -15.79
CA PHE A 102 -14.34 -12.51 -16.32
C PHE A 102 -13.63 -11.75 -17.44
N LEU A 103 -12.34 -11.44 -17.28
CA LEU A 103 -11.57 -10.62 -18.22
C LEU A 103 -11.20 -11.34 -19.53
N ILE A 104 -11.09 -12.66 -19.52
CA ILE A 104 -10.66 -13.46 -20.68
C ILE A 104 -11.82 -14.05 -21.50
N LYS A 105 -13.07 -13.76 -21.11
CA LYS A 105 -14.29 -14.18 -21.83
C LYS A 105 -14.82 -13.04 -22.69
#